data_AF-I3XBT0-F1
#
_entry.id   AF-I3XBT0-F1
#
_cell.length_a   1.000
_cell.length_b   1.000
_cell.length_c   1.000
_cell.angle_alpha   90.00
_cell.angle_beta   90.00
_cell.angle_gamma   90.00
#
_symmetry.space_group_name_H-M   'P 1'
#
loop_
_entity.id
_entity.type
_entity.pdbx_description
1 polymer ?
#
loop_
_entity_poly.entity_id
_entity_poly.type
_entity_poly.pdbx_seq_one_letter_code
_entity_poly.pdbx_strand_id
1 'polypeptide(L)'
;MGSRRLSHVLLFSISFTWLSAGSFMEPAAFAANISKSSNDICVLTLEGEIVPGDFSSLVDIAAKEFLGVDGESSAHDTICLDSPGGDVTEGVKLAEFFYKNGVGTVIDDGAECYSMCAILFMMGIAQGPEVTFVNRKLHINGKLGFHRPYLSLTTESLVSTKALAVAHDVALENMNKIMVLANNLVPWSNSTMMRPDLIQEMLKHVGNDFFYIDTVEKAGRFEIELLGLPRQSAPPEERAYYACENSFHWQVGLMKEPVDARKFQKPVTQDEAIVKFLQAEGGTKYFSVTSMDAGYSEAGCLIAVNGDSLQGCGYNGMYNVLLGQGTCTVENFAARSWHIGQLASYRPGLKLQELGGAATQPKEASSEPIIGAKVPATCTVFSKQGVKEVEPCAATLTMNVVVDDRRTDRYEFIWPTGNKTILARDGDFFTINGKPSIPYTEDGYTLCALNSETRNRFCFKL
;
A
#
# COMPACT_ATOMS: atom_id res chain seq x y z
N MET A 1 23.79 -49.78 76.09
CA MET A 1 25.08 -49.14 75.72
C MET A 1 25.35 -49.50 74.27
N GLY A 2 24.98 -48.73 73.25
CA GLY A 2 25.17 -47.30 73.01
C GLY A 2 26.01 -47.16 71.74
N SER A 3 25.45 -47.50 70.58
CA SER A 3 25.08 -46.59 69.48
C SER A 3 26.23 -46.16 68.54
N ARG A 4 26.16 -46.65 67.29
CA ARG A 4 26.91 -46.22 66.11
C ARG A 4 26.41 -44.86 65.60
N ARG A 5 27.32 -43.95 65.19
CA ARG A 5 27.16 -42.98 64.07
C ARG A 5 28.55 -42.62 63.54
N LEU A 6 28.95 -43.06 62.34
CA LEU A 6 28.78 -42.41 61.03
C LEU A 6 29.22 -40.94 60.99
N SER A 7 30.37 -40.69 60.34
CA SER A 7 30.72 -39.44 59.67
C SER A 7 31.82 -39.74 58.64
N HIS A 8 31.40 -40.13 57.43
CA HIS A 8 32.27 -40.05 56.25
C HIS A 8 31.71 -38.96 55.33
N VAL A 9 32.55 -37.95 55.16
CA VAL A 9 32.37 -36.76 54.34
C VAL A 9 32.29 -37.21 52.88
N LEU A 10 31.18 -36.90 52.21
CA LEU A 10 31.11 -36.97 50.75
C LEU A 10 31.97 -35.85 50.17
N LEU A 11 33.09 -36.20 49.53
CA LEU A 11 33.79 -35.34 48.59
C LEU A 11 32.96 -35.23 47.31
N PHE A 12 32.21 -34.14 47.15
CA PHE A 12 31.67 -33.75 45.85
C PHE A 12 32.82 -33.26 44.97
N SER A 13 33.19 -34.07 43.97
CA SER A 13 34.10 -33.66 42.90
C SER A 13 33.33 -32.74 41.95
N ILE A 14 33.49 -31.42 42.11
CA ILE A 14 32.99 -30.44 41.14
C ILE A 14 33.90 -30.52 39.91
N SER A 15 33.42 -31.23 38.89
CA SER A 15 34.05 -31.21 37.57
C SER A 15 33.77 -29.85 36.94
N PHE A 16 34.78 -28.98 36.89
CA PHE A 16 34.75 -27.75 36.09
C PHE A 16 34.85 -28.13 34.61
N THR A 17 33.71 -28.42 33.98
CA THR A 17 33.61 -28.37 32.53
C THR A 17 33.73 -26.92 32.11
N TRP A 18 34.87 -26.56 31.53
CA TRP A 18 35.04 -25.33 30.76
C TRP A 18 34.00 -25.32 29.64
N LEU A 19 32.89 -24.60 29.84
CA LEU A 19 32.10 -24.11 28.72
C LEU A 19 32.97 -23.05 28.04
N SER A 20 33.63 -23.45 26.96
CA SER A 20 34.15 -22.53 25.96
C SER A 20 33.00 -21.64 25.53
N ALA A 21 33.04 -20.38 25.95
CA ALA A 21 32.19 -19.32 25.42
C ALA A 21 32.42 -19.29 23.91
N GLY A 22 31.48 -19.87 23.16
CA GLY A 22 31.40 -19.64 21.73
C GLY A 22 31.17 -18.16 21.54
N SER A 23 32.20 -17.44 21.11
CA SER A 23 32.05 -16.13 20.51
C SER A 23 31.10 -16.31 19.33
N PHE A 24 29.83 -15.96 19.52
CA PHE A 24 28.97 -15.65 18.39
C PHE A 24 29.62 -14.45 17.71
N MET A 25 30.37 -14.71 16.62
CA MET A 25 30.74 -13.65 15.70
C MET A 25 29.42 -13.10 15.16
N GLU A 26 29.08 -11.87 15.53
CA GLU A 26 28.16 -11.08 14.71
C GLU A 26 28.70 -11.12 13.28
N PRO A 27 27.87 -11.42 12.28
CA PRO A 27 28.30 -11.35 10.90
C PRO A 27 28.85 -9.94 10.65
N ALA A 28 30.08 -9.85 10.12
CA ALA A 28 30.61 -8.58 9.68
C ALA A 28 29.62 -7.97 8.67
N ALA A 29 29.17 -6.74 8.93
CA ALA A 29 28.41 -5.97 7.96
C ALA A 29 29.24 -5.88 6.67
N PHE A 30 28.78 -6.57 5.63
CA PHE A 30 29.39 -6.49 4.31
C PHE A 30 28.90 -5.22 3.63
N ALA A 31 29.82 -4.50 2.99
CA ALA A 31 29.49 -3.32 2.19
C ALA A 31 28.48 -3.65 1.10
N ALA A 32 27.72 -2.64 0.65
CA ALA A 32 26.75 -2.84 -0.41
C ALA A 32 27.48 -3.27 -1.69
N ASN A 33 26.94 -4.30 -2.35
CA ASN A 33 27.39 -4.70 -3.67
C ASN A 33 26.80 -3.73 -4.70
N ILE A 34 27.65 -2.87 -5.26
CA ILE A 34 27.29 -1.95 -6.34
C ILE A 34 27.88 -2.46 -7.64
N SER A 35 27.03 -2.79 -8.60
CA SER A 35 27.45 -3.44 -9.83
C SER A 35 26.59 -3.05 -11.03
N LYS A 36 27.04 -3.40 -12.24
CA LYS A 36 26.23 -3.27 -13.43
C LYS A 36 25.06 -4.25 -13.36
N SER A 37 23.86 -3.75 -13.60
CA SER A 37 22.64 -4.56 -13.61
C SER A 37 22.62 -5.52 -14.80
N SER A 38 22.08 -6.71 -14.57
CA SER A 38 21.73 -7.68 -15.63
C SER A 38 20.25 -7.58 -16.07
N ASN A 39 19.46 -6.71 -15.43
CA ASN A 39 18.06 -6.44 -15.76
C ASN A 39 17.98 -5.19 -16.64
N ASP A 40 17.15 -5.22 -17.68
CA ASP A 40 16.91 -4.11 -18.61
C ASP A 40 16.22 -2.89 -17.95
N ILE A 41 15.62 -3.04 -16.76
CA ILE A 41 14.97 -1.95 -16.03
C ILE A 41 16.00 -0.98 -15.40
N CYS A 42 17.19 -1.49 -15.08
CA CYS A 42 18.23 -0.77 -14.33
C CYS A 42 19.57 -0.82 -15.04
N VAL A 43 20.35 0.26 -14.98
CA VAL A 43 21.74 0.24 -15.45
C VAL A 43 22.67 -0.29 -14.35
N LEU A 44 22.42 0.10 -13.10
CA LEU A 44 23.18 -0.36 -11.93
C LEU A 44 22.27 -1.04 -10.89
N THR A 45 22.89 -1.80 -9.99
CA THR A 45 22.24 -2.32 -8.76
C THR A 45 23.03 -1.87 -7.53
N LEU A 46 22.32 -1.70 -6.41
CA LEU A 46 22.88 -1.55 -5.06
C LEU A 46 22.17 -2.56 -4.15
N GLU A 47 22.92 -3.55 -3.68
CA GLU A 47 22.41 -4.65 -2.85
C GLU A 47 23.14 -4.74 -1.51
N GLY A 48 22.41 -4.85 -0.40
CA GLY A 48 23.00 -5.02 0.93
C GLY A 48 23.13 -3.73 1.75
N GLU A 49 23.85 -3.80 2.87
CA GLU A 49 23.93 -2.71 3.85
C GLU A 49 24.80 -1.55 3.33
N ILE A 50 24.29 -0.32 3.44
CA ILE A 50 25.01 0.90 3.05
C ILE A 50 26.07 1.22 4.10
N VAL A 51 27.34 1.19 3.74
CA VAL A 51 28.47 1.45 4.66
C VAL A 51 29.44 2.48 4.09
N PRO A 52 30.29 3.11 4.92
CA PRO A 52 31.28 4.07 4.44
C PRO A 52 32.19 3.49 3.33
N GLY A 53 32.26 4.17 2.19
CA GLY A 53 33.02 3.74 1.01
C GLY A 53 32.14 3.49 -0.22
N ASP A 54 30.87 3.14 -0.02
CA ASP A 54 29.92 2.83 -1.08
C ASP A 54 29.67 4.00 -2.04
N PHE A 55 29.72 5.24 -1.56
CA PHE A 55 29.63 6.42 -2.41
C PHE A 55 30.78 6.49 -3.42
N SER A 56 32.01 6.19 -2.99
CA SER A 56 33.16 6.16 -3.90
C SER A 56 33.00 5.06 -4.94
N SER A 57 32.59 3.86 -4.50
CA SER A 57 32.33 2.72 -5.38
C SER A 57 31.27 3.04 -6.43
N LEU A 58 30.17 3.71 -6.04
CA LEU A 58 29.13 4.16 -6.95
C LEU A 58 29.67 5.13 -7.99
N VAL A 59 30.42 6.16 -7.58
CA VAL A 59 30.95 7.17 -8.51
C VAL A 59 31.85 6.53 -9.56
N ASP A 60 32.69 5.58 -9.16
CA ASP A 60 33.65 4.91 -10.06
C ASP A 60 32.97 4.04 -11.14
N ILE A 61 31.84 3.41 -10.81
CA ILE A 61 31.08 2.61 -11.78
C ILE A 61 30.10 3.47 -12.60
N ALA A 62 29.44 4.45 -11.96
CA ALA A 62 28.53 5.38 -12.60
C ALA A 62 29.23 6.16 -13.73
N ALA A 63 30.47 6.59 -13.53
CA ALA A 63 31.25 7.29 -14.55
C ALA A 63 31.51 6.46 -15.82
N LYS A 64 31.31 5.14 -15.78
CA LYS A 64 31.51 4.22 -16.91
C LYS A 64 30.20 3.77 -17.54
N GLU A 65 29.17 3.58 -16.72
CA GLU A 65 27.93 2.92 -17.14
C GLU A 65 26.77 3.89 -17.36
N PHE A 66 26.71 5.01 -16.65
CA PHE A 66 25.69 6.04 -16.89
C PHE A 66 26.09 6.90 -18.09
N LEU A 67 25.15 7.12 -19.01
CA LEU A 67 25.42 7.88 -20.23
C LEU A 67 25.06 9.35 -20.07
N GLY A 68 24.36 9.72 -18.99
CA GLY A 68 23.89 11.07 -18.73
C GLY A 68 22.73 11.43 -19.66
N VAL A 69 22.71 12.68 -20.12
CA VAL A 69 21.67 13.14 -21.06
C VAL A 69 21.98 12.63 -22.47
N ASP A 70 21.11 11.77 -23.00
CA ASP A 70 21.21 11.14 -24.33
C ASP A 70 20.68 12.02 -25.49
N GLY A 71 20.43 13.30 -25.23
CA GLY A 71 19.79 14.24 -26.14
C GLY A 71 18.34 14.55 -25.76
N GLU A 72 17.69 13.67 -25.00
CA GLU A 72 16.35 13.91 -24.44
C GLU A 72 16.41 14.05 -22.92
N SER A 73 16.93 13.03 -22.21
CA SER A 73 17.05 13.06 -20.75
C SER A 73 17.98 11.97 -20.20
N SER A 74 18.27 12.01 -18.90
CA SER A 74 18.95 10.96 -18.14
C SER A 74 17.98 9.88 -17.64
N ALA A 75 16.75 9.79 -18.18
CA ALA A 75 15.72 8.88 -17.65
C ALA A 75 16.11 7.40 -17.69
N HIS A 76 17.07 7.04 -18.54
CA HIS A 76 17.64 5.70 -18.64
C HIS A 76 18.72 5.39 -17.59
N ASP A 77 19.32 6.42 -16.95
CA ASP A 77 20.31 6.24 -15.90
C ASP A 77 19.59 5.84 -14.60
N THR A 78 19.33 4.55 -14.44
CA THR A 78 18.56 3.99 -13.32
C THR A 78 19.39 3.05 -12.46
N ILE A 79 19.10 3.07 -11.16
CA ILE A 79 19.67 2.14 -10.18
C ILE A 79 18.57 1.36 -9.45
N CYS A 80 18.71 0.04 -9.43
CA CYS A 80 17.87 -0.86 -8.65
C CYS A 80 18.39 -0.94 -7.21
N LEU A 81 17.49 -0.78 -6.24
CA LEU A 81 17.80 -0.71 -4.82
C LEU A 81 17.19 -1.91 -4.07
N ASP A 82 18.04 -2.70 -3.42
CA ASP A 82 17.65 -3.80 -2.54
C ASP A 82 18.54 -3.77 -1.28
N SER A 83 18.13 -2.98 -0.28
CA SER A 83 18.96 -2.66 0.87
C SER A 83 18.13 -2.43 2.14
N PRO A 84 18.58 -2.96 3.30
CA PRO A 84 17.99 -2.62 4.59
C PRO A 84 18.30 -1.18 5.04
N GLY A 85 19.09 -0.43 4.27
CA GLY A 85 19.66 0.87 4.65
C GLY A 85 21.06 0.72 5.24
N GLY A 86 21.43 1.61 6.15
CA GLY A 86 22.76 1.60 6.76
C GLY A 86 23.21 3.00 7.22
N ASP A 87 24.47 3.33 7.00
CA ASP A 87 25.09 4.58 7.45
C ASP A 87 24.39 5.81 6.84
N VAL A 88 23.92 6.70 7.71
CA VAL A 88 23.20 7.91 7.28
C VAL A 88 24.10 8.89 6.53
N THR A 89 25.36 9.03 6.94
CA THR A 89 26.26 10.00 6.29
C THR A 89 26.62 9.54 4.89
N GLU A 90 26.89 8.25 4.70
CA GLU A 90 27.14 7.67 3.38
C GLU A 90 25.89 7.67 2.51
N GLY A 91 24.75 7.26 3.06
CA GLY A 91 23.46 7.32 2.38
C GLY A 91 23.10 8.72 1.90
N VAL A 92 23.39 9.76 2.70
CA VAL A 92 23.16 11.14 2.27
C VAL A 92 24.00 11.51 1.05
N LYS A 93 25.27 11.08 0.97
CA LYS A 93 26.11 11.33 -0.21
C LYS A 93 25.55 10.63 -1.45
N LEU A 94 25.11 9.37 -1.31
CA LEU A 94 24.47 8.62 -2.38
C LEU A 94 23.18 9.31 -2.86
N ALA A 95 22.32 9.73 -1.94
CA ALA A 95 21.06 10.37 -2.25
C ALA A 95 21.25 11.76 -2.90
N GLU A 96 22.23 12.55 -2.43
CA GLU A 96 22.63 13.79 -3.09
C GLU A 96 23.15 13.55 -4.51
N PHE A 97 23.92 12.49 -4.72
CA PHE A 97 24.41 12.13 -6.04
C PHE A 97 23.26 11.79 -6.99
N PHE A 98 22.27 10.99 -6.55
CA PHE A 98 21.12 10.65 -7.38
C PHE A 98 20.34 11.89 -7.81
N TYR A 99 20.01 12.76 -6.84
CA TYR A 99 19.28 13.99 -7.12
C TYR A 99 20.06 14.94 -8.04
N LYS A 100 21.36 15.17 -7.77
CA LYS A 100 22.17 16.12 -8.53
C LYS A 100 22.48 15.66 -9.96
N ASN A 101 22.64 14.36 -10.18
CA ASN A 101 23.05 13.81 -11.48
C ASN A 101 21.89 13.23 -12.29
N GLY A 102 20.65 13.33 -11.81
CA GLY A 102 19.49 12.84 -12.55
C GLY A 102 19.42 11.32 -12.65
N VAL A 103 19.75 10.62 -11.56
CA VAL A 103 19.67 9.16 -11.50
C VAL A 103 18.28 8.74 -11.02
N GLY A 104 17.60 7.90 -11.81
CA GLY A 104 16.33 7.29 -11.45
C GLY A 104 16.52 6.12 -10.48
N THR A 105 15.54 5.90 -9.61
CA THR A 105 15.59 4.84 -8.59
C THR A 105 14.49 3.82 -8.82
N VAL A 106 14.81 2.55 -8.62
CA VAL A 106 13.89 1.44 -8.84
C VAL A 106 13.95 0.46 -7.66
N ILE A 107 12.80 0.00 -7.20
CA ILE A 107 12.67 -1.19 -6.35
C ILE A 107 11.96 -2.23 -7.20
N ASP A 108 12.71 -3.26 -7.59
CA ASP A 108 12.27 -4.29 -8.53
C ASP A 108 11.37 -5.35 -7.87
N ASP A 109 10.91 -6.32 -8.66
CA ASP A 109 10.03 -7.40 -8.20
C ASP A 109 10.62 -8.17 -7.00
N GLY A 110 9.97 -8.03 -5.84
CA GLY A 110 10.35 -8.68 -4.60
C GLY A 110 11.51 -8.04 -3.84
N ALA A 111 12.15 -7.00 -4.40
CA ALA A 111 13.22 -6.27 -3.73
C ALA A 111 12.71 -5.47 -2.52
N GLU A 112 13.60 -5.22 -1.56
CA GLU A 112 13.26 -4.57 -0.30
C GLU A 112 14.18 -3.36 -0.05
N CYS A 113 13.60 -2.20 0.21
CA CYS A 113 14.34 -0.96 0.40
C CYS A 113 13.83 -0.22 1.63
N TYR A 114 14.64 -0.26 2.70
CA TYR A 114 14.28 0.26 4.01
C TYR A 114 15.21 1.36 4.48
N SER A 115 14.73 2.16 5.44
CA SER A 115 15.58 3.12 6.16
C SER A 115 16.25 4.12 5.21
N MET A 116 17.58 4.22 5.25
CA MET A 116 18.36 5.07 4.35
C MET A 116 18.16 4.71 2.87
N CYS A 117 17.98 3.42 2.53
CA CYS A 117 17.62 3.02 1.17
C CYS A 117 16.32 3.69 0.71
N ALA A 118 15.30 3.73 1.58
CA ALA A 118 14.02 4.37 1.26
C ALA A 118 14.17 5.87 0.98
N ILE A 119 15.11 6.54 1.65
CA ILE A 119 15.43 7.95 1.40
C ILE A 119 16.20 8.12 0.08
N LEU A 120 17.16 7.23 -0.22
CA LEU A 120 17.83 7.17 -1.53
C LEU A 120 16.79 7.04 -2.65
N PHE A 121 15.85 6.10 -2.50
CA PHE A 121 14.77 5.86 -3.44
C PHE A 121 13.97 7.15 -3.73
N MET A 122 13.63 7.92 -2.69
CA MET A 122 12.86 9.15 -2.86
C MET A 122 13.61 10.23 -3.65
N MET A 123 14.95 10.18 -3.74
CA MET A 123 15.76 11.17 -4.47
C MET A 123 15.85 10.90 -5.98
N GLY A 124 15.20 9.86 -6.49
CA GLY A 124 15.21 9.51 -7.91
C GLY A 124 14.55 10.56 -8.80
N ILE A 125 15.32 11.14 -9.71
CA ILE A 125 14.84 12.08 -10.74
C ILE A 125 15.49 11.78 -12.09
N ALA A 126 14.95 12.33 -13.17
CA ALA A 126 15.60 12.41 -14.46
C ALA A 126 15.78 13.88 -14.84
N GLN A 127 16.89 14.21 -15.51
CA GLN A 127 17.23 15.55 -15.98
C GLN A 127 17.37 15.54 -17.50
N GLY A 128 17.04 16.64 -18.17
CA GLY A 128 17.17 16.81 -19.60
C GLY A 128 17.30 18.29 -19.96
N PRO A 129 17.64 18.61 -21.22
CA PRO A 129 17.87 20.00 -21.64
C PRO A 129 16.64 20.89 -21.48
N GLU A 130 15.45 20.30 -21.62
CA GLU A 130 14.17 21.02 -21.60
C GLU A 130 13.25 20.60 -20.43
N VAL A 131 13.49 19.43 -19.83
CA VAL A 131 12.62 18.86 -18.79
C VAL A 131 13.42 18.14 -17.72
N THR A 132 12.94 18.18 -16.49
CA THR A 132 13.46 17.43 -15.35
C THR A 132 12.23 16.89 -14.62
N PHE A 133 12.20 15.65 -14.16
CA PHE A 133 11.00 15.07 -13.56
C PHE A 133 11.34 13.98 -12.56
N VAL A 134 10.39 13.62 -11.71
CA VAL A 134 10.53 12.51 -10.75
C VAL A 134 10.66 11.19 -11.51
N ASN A 135 11.66 10.38 -11.16
CA ASN A 135 11.92 9.08 -11.78
C ASN A 135 12.18 8.06 -10.65
N ARG A 136 11.10 7.64 -9.99
CA ARG A 136 11.13 6.66 -8.91
C ARG A 136 10.04 5.62 -9.11
N LYS A 137 10.45 4.35 -9.19
CA LYS A 137 9.61 3.23 -9.62
C LYS A 137 9.60 2.12 -8.59
N LEU A 138 8.42 1.71 -8.13
CA LEU A 138 8.24 0.62 -7.19
C LEU A 138 7.45 -0.49 -7.87
N HIS A 139 8.02 -1.68 -8.00
CA HIS A 139 7.25 -2.85 -8.38
C HIS A 139 6.19 -3.14 -7.32
N ILE A 140 4.98 -3.52 -7.75
CA ILE A 140 3.85 -3.81 -6.86
C ILE A 140 4.10 -4.91 -5.81
N ASN A 141 5.10 -5.76 -6.03
CA ASN A 141 5.55 -6.79 -5.08
C ASN A 141 6.80 -6.37 -4.28
N GLY A 142 7.44 -5.26 -4.63
CA GLY A 142 8.56 -4.72 -3.89
C GLY A 142 8.10 -4.08 -2.57
N LYS A 143 9.06 -3.81 -1.68
CA LYS A 143 8.77 -3.21 -0.37
C LYS A 143 9.59 -1.96 -0.16
N LEU A 144 8.90 -0.88 0.18
CA LEU A 144 9.49 0.41 0.51
C LEU A 144 9.02 0.82 1.91
N GLY A 145 9.96 0.97 2.84
CA GLY A 145 9.66 1.20 4.26
C GLY A 145 10.49 2.32 4.88
N PHE A 146 9.81 3.30 5.47
CA PHE A 146 10.43 4.45 6.13
C PHE A 146 10.36 4.30 7.65
N HIS A 147 11.45 4.61 8.34
CA HIS A 147 11.45 4.76 9.80
C HIS A 147 12.50 5.80 10.20
N ARG A 148 12.46 6.27 11.44
CA ARG A 148 13.41 7.26 11.90
C ARG A 148 14.82 6.66 11.97
N PRO A 149 15.87 7.42 11.61
CA PRO A 149 17.23 7.04 11.93
C PRO A 149 17.35 6.79 13.43
N TYR A 150 17.96 5.69 13.81
CA TYR A 150 18.26 5.40 15.21
C TYR A 150 19.71 4.99 15.35
N LEU A 151 20.29 5.34 16.48
CA LEU A 151 21.60 4.84 16.86
C LEU A 151 21.39 3.50 17.58
N SER A 152 21.86 2.41 16.97
CA SER A 152 21.88 1.11 17.65
C SER A 152 23.00 1.13 18.70
N LEU A 153 22.62 1.14 19.98
CA LEU A 153 23.58 0.99 21.07
C LEU A 153 23.72 -0.51 21.35
N THR A 154 24.79 -1.12 20.85
CA THR A 154 25.04 -2.58 20.92
C THR A 154 25.38 -3.12 22.31
N THR A 155 25.26 -2.29 23.36
CA THR A 155 25.49 -2.74 24.74
C THR A 155 24.47 -2.13 25.68
N GLU A 156 23.89 -2.95 26.57
CA GLU A 156 23.18 -2.52 27.78
C GLU A 156 24.15 -1.93 28.83
N SER A 157 25.18 -1.22 28.38
CA SER A 157 26.15 -0.59 29.27
C SER A 157 25.60 0.75 29.76
N LEU A 158 26.00 1.14 30.98
CA LEU A 158 25.72 2.46 31.53
C LEU A 158 26.31 3.52 30.60
N VAL A 159 25.48 4.10 29.73
CA VAL A 159 25.87 5.19 28.83
C VAL A 159 26.12 6.43 29.69
N SER A 160 27.36 6.95 29.66
CA SER A 160 27.67 8.20 30.36
C SER A 160 26.79 9.35 29.85
N THR A 161 26.47 10.32 30.70
CA THR A 161 25.69 11.52 30.30
C THR A 161 26.33 12.26 29.12
N LYS A 162 27.67 12.24 29.04
CA LYS A 162 28.43 12.78 27.89
C LYS A 162 28.19 11.98 26.61
N ALA A 163 28.19 10.64 26.69
CA ALA A 163 27.92 9.79 25.53
C ALA A 163 26.47 9.95 25.04
N LEU A 164 25.51 10.13 25.95
CA LEU A 164 24.12 10.42 25.59
C LEU A 164 24.00 11.78 24.87
N ALA A 165 24.68 12.83 25.35
CA ALA A 165 24.71 14.12 24.67
C ALA A 165 25.28 14.03 23.25
N VAL A 166 26.41 13.30 23.08
CA VAL A 166 27.00 13.07 21.75
C VAL A 166 26.06 12.29 20.83
N ALA A 167 25.43 11.22 21.34
CA ALA A 167 24.47 10.43 20.55
C ALA A 167 23.26 11.27 20.12
N HIS A 168 22.78 12.15 21.00
CA HIS A 168 21.70 13.08 20.69
C HIS A 168 22.10 14.09 19.62
N ASP A 169 23.29 14.69 19.71
CA ASP A 169 23.79 15.64 18.72
C ASP A 169 23.97 14.97 17.34
N VAL A 170 24.48 13.74 17.30
CA VAL A 170 24.59 12.95 16.07
C VAL A 170 23.21 12.64 15.47
N ALA A 171 22.23 12.30 16.31
CA ALA A 171 20.87 12.06 15.85
C ALA A 171 20.25 13.32 15.22
N LEU A 172 20.43 14.48 15.86
CA LEU A 172 19.97 15.77 15.32
C LEU A 172 20.69 16.14 14.02
N GLU A 173 22.01 15.91 13.94
CA GLU A 173 22.77 16.15 12.71
C GLU A 173 22.27 15.26 11.55
N ASN A 174 22.07 13.97 11.82
CA ASN A 174 21.54 13.01 10.85
C ASN A 174 20.13 13.41 10.38
N MET A 175 19.28 13.81 11.32
CA MET A 175 17.96 14.33 10.97
C MET A 175 18.05 15.60 10.12
N ASN A 176 18.95 16.52 10.45
CA ASN A 176 19.14 17.73 9.67
C ASN A 176 19.60 17.42 8.24
N LYS A 177 20.53 16.48 8.04
CA LYS A 177 20.96 16.02 6.71
C LYS A 177 19.80 15.48 5.88
N ILE A 178 18.95 14.64 6.49
CA ILE A 178 17.76 14.09 5.83
C ILE A 178 16.74 15.20 5.53
N MET A 179 16.54 16.16 6.43
CA MET A 179 15.65 17.29 6.19
C MET A 179 16.13 18.16 5.02
N VAL A 180 17.44 18.39 4.90
CA VAL A 180 18.01 19.10 3.75
C VAL A 180 17.73 18.34 2.45
N LEU A 181 17.94 17.03 2.42
CA LEU A 181 17.60 16.18 1.27
C LEU A 181 16.11 16.24 0.92
N ALA A 182 15.27 16.04 1.92
CA ALA A 182 13.82 16.01 1.80
C ALA A 182 13.28 17.31 1.18
N ASN A 183 13.85 18.46 1.59
CA ASN A 183 13.44 19.79 1.18
C ASN A 183 13.95 20.22 -0.21
N ASN A 184 14.74 19.39 -0.90
CA ASN A 184 14.98 19.61 -2.32
C ASN A 184 13.63 19.68 -3.06
N LEU A 185 13.56 20.52 -4.09
CA LEU A 185 12.30 20.70 -4.83
C LEU A 185 12.11 19.56 -5.83
N VAL A 186 10.88 19.09 -5.93
CA VAL A 186 10.44 18.30 -7.06
C VAL A 186 10.57 19.17 -8.32
N PRO A 187 11.19 18.68 -9.39
CA PRO A 187 11.32 19.42 -10.64
C PRO A 187 9.98 19.97 -11.15
N TRP A 188 9.96 21.24 -11.56
CA TRP A 188 8.75 21.97 -12.03
C TRP A 188 7.57 21.99 -11.04
N SER A 189 7.83 21.74 -9.77
CA SER A 189 6.86 21.77 -8.69
C SER A 189 7.39 22.60 -7.53
N ASN A 190 6.48 23.14 -6.73
CA ASN A 190 6.81 23.76 -5.44
C ASN A 190 6.78 22.74 -4.29
N SER A 191 6.54 21.46 -4.59
CA SER A 191 6.58 20.36 -3.63
C SER A 191 8.02 19.93 -3.34
N THR A 192 8.22 19.33 -2.18
CA THR A 192 9.51 18.80 -1.74
C THR A 192 9.68 17.34 -2.16
N MET A 193 10.91 16.89 -2.41
CA MET A 193 11.23 15.51 -2.83
C MET A 193 10.68 14.47 -1.86
N MET A 194 10.68 14.78 -0.56
CA MET A 194 9.89 14.09 0.45
C MET A 194 8.92 15.08 1.09
N ARG A 195 7.62 14.79 0.96
CA ARG A 195 6.58 15.67 1.48
C ARG A 195 6.57 15.66 3.04
N PRO A 196 6.20 16.77 3.71
CA PRO A 196 6.30 16.87 5.16
C PRO A 196 5.53 15.80 5.95
N ASP A 197 4.44 15.28 5.38
CA ASP A 197 3.67 14.19 5.99
C ASP A 197 4.39 12.84 5.89
N LEU A 198 5.16 12.57 4.83
CA LEU A 198 6.03 11.38 4.77
C LEU A 198 7.10 11.42 5.86
N ILE A 199 7.72 12.58 6.07
CA ILE A 199 8.73 12.78 7.12
C ILE A 199 8.11 12.55 8.51
N GLN A 200 6.91 13.05 8.74
CA GLN A 200 6.18 12.82 10.00
C GLN A 200 5.90 11.35 10.22
N GLU A 201 5.42 10.62 9.21
CA GLU A 201 5.20 9.18 9.33
C GLU A 201 6.52 8.45 9.59
N MET A 202 7.56 8.69 8.79
CA MET A 202 8.91 8.15 9.01
C MET A 202 9.37 8.33 10.47
N LEU A 203 9.20 9.52 11.03
CA LEU A 203 9.64 9.85 12.39
C LEU A 203 8.87 9.13 13.51
N LYS A 204 7.64 8.66 13.25
CA LYS A 204 6.83 7.92 14.22
C LYS A 204 7.26 6.46 14.37
N HIS A 205 7.91 5.91 13.35
CA HIS A 205 8.30 4.50 13.27
C HIS A 205 9.75 4.29 13.74
N VAL A 206 10.02 3.18 14.45
CA VAL A 206 11.28 2.93 15.18
C VAL A 206 11.77 1.50 15.00
N GLY A 207 13.07 1.32 14.79
CA GLY A 207 13.67 -0.01 14.68
C GLY A 207 13.11 -0.75 13.47
N ASN A 208 12.51 -1.92 13.71
CA ASN A 208 11.91 -2.77 12.67
C ASN A 208 10.42 -2.46 12.39
N ASP A 209 9.89 -1.40 13.00
CA ASP A 209 8.58 -0.86 12.64
C ASP A 209 8.77 0.19 11.54
N PHE A 210 7.97 0.11 10.47
CA PHE A 210 8.13 0.94 9.27
C PHE A 210 6.80 1.49 8.79
N PHE A 211 6.83 2.73 8.31
CA PHE A 211 5.80 3.27 7.42
C PHE A 211 6.02 2.73 6.02
N TYR A 212 5.24 1.73 5.63
CA TYR A 212 5.31 1.14 4.29
C TYR A 212 4.50 1.92 3.26
N ILE A 213 5.04 2.07 2.05
CA ILE A 213 4.28 2.44 0.85
C ILE A 213 3.66 1.18 0.27
N ASP A 214 2.48 0.82 0.78
CA ASP A 214 1.84 -0.47 0.52
C ASP A 214 0.42 -0.35 -0.02
N THR A 215 -0.06 0.87 -0.31
CA THR A 215 -1.37 1.12 -0.91
C THR A 215 -1.27 2.06 -2.12
N VAL A 216 -2.28 1.99 -2.99
CA VAL A 216 -2.48 2.91 -4.13
C VAL A 216 -2.38 4.37 -3.67
N GLU A 217 -3.06 4.68 -2.56
CA GLU A 217 -3.08 6.02 -2.00
C GLU A 217 -1.69 6.53 -1.63
N LYS A 218 -0.90 5.72 -0.92
CA LYS A 218 0.44 6.11 -0.50
C LYS A 218 1.36 6.26 -1.70
N ALA A 219 1.31 5.34 -2.66
CA ALA A 219 2.11 5.43 -3.88
C ALA A 219 1.81 6.72 -4.66
N GLY A 220 0.53 7.04 -4.87
CA GLY A 220 0.13 8.26 -5.56
C GLY A 220 0.42 9.54 -4.78
N ARG A 221 0.15 9.56 -3.46
CA ARG A 221 0.43 10.72 -2.59
C ARG A 221 1.90 11.09 -2.54
N PHE A 222 2.80 10.13 -2.73
CA PHE A 222 4.24 10.36 -2.75
C PHE A 222 4.83 10.23 -4.16
N GLU A 223 4.03 10.37 -5.22
CA GLU A 223 4.47 10.41 -6.63
C GLU A 223 5.43 9.26 -6.97
N ILE A 224 5.03 8.04 -6.63
CA ILE A 224 5.77 6.81 -6.92
C ILE A 224 5.08 6.12 -8.09
N GLU A 225 5.82 5.94 -9.18
CA GLU A 225 5.36 5.15 -10.32
C GLU A 225 5.36 3.67 -9.93
N LEU A 226 4.31 2.94 -10.33
CA LEU A 226 4.22 1.50 -10.05
C LEU A 226 4.56 0.67 -11.28
N LEU A 227 5.51 -0.24 -11.12
CA LEU A 227 5.78 -1.30 -12.10
C LEU A 227 4.89 -2.51 -11.82
N GLY A 228 4.51 -3.23 -12.88
CA GLY A 228 3.63 -4.40 -12.77
C GLY A 228 2.16 -4.05 -12.51
N LEU A 229 1.75 -2.78 -12.69
CA LEU A 229 0.36 -2.37 -12.54
C LEU A 229 -0.52 -3.11 -13.58
N PRO A 230 -1.55 -3.86 -13.17
CA PRO A 230 -2.43 -4.58 -14.10
C PRO A 230 -3.23 -3.58 -14.93
N ARG A 231 -3.82 -4.02 -16.03
CA ARG A 231 -4.82 -3.21 -16.73
C ARG A 231 -6.05 -2.99 -15.83
N GLN A 232 -6.55 -1.76 -15.76
CA GLN A 232 -7.72 -1.45 -14.97
C GLN A 232 -9.00 -2.03 -15.61
N SER A 233 -9.72 -2.87 -14.88
CA SER A 233 -10.95 -3.53 -15.35
C SER A 233 -12.23 -3.00 -14.70
N ALA A 234 -12.13 -2.10 -13.71
CA ALA A 234 -13.31 -1.51 -13.08
C ALA A 234 -14.16 -0.69 -14.08
N PRO A 235 -15.49 -0.56 -13.86
CA PRO A 235 -16.35 0.27 -14.70
C PRO A 235 -15.83 1.72 -14.84
N PRO A 236 -15.97 2.37 -16.00
CA PRO A 236 -15.50 3.75 -16.22
C PRO A 236 -16.01 4.76 -15.20
N GLU A 237 -17.22 4.56 -14.67
CA GLU A 237 -17.83 5.38 -13.62
C GLU A 237 -17.03 5.32 -12.32
N GLU A 238 -16.66 4.10 -11.90
CA GLU A 238 -15.86 3.86 -10.68
C GLU A 238 -14.44 4.40 -10.85
N ARG A 239 -13.86 4.21 -12.04
CA ARG A 239 -12.55 4.77 -12.39
C ARG A 239 -12.56 6.29 -12.36
N ALA A 240 -13.61 6.92 -12.89
CA ALA A 240 -13.76 8.37 -12.86
C ALA A 240 -13.88 8.89 -11.43
N TYR A 241 -14.64 8.20 -10.58
CA TYR A 241 -14.76 8.54 -9.17
C TYR A 241 -13.42 8.54 -8.46
N TYR A 242 -12.70 7.42 -8.51
CA TYR A 242 -11.39 7.33 -7.86
C TYR A 242 -10.38 8.31 -8.45
N ALA A 243 -10.40 8.53 -9.76
CA ALA A 243 -9.51 9.49 -10.40
C ALA A 243 -9.72 10.92 -9.84
N CYS A 244 -10.97 11.34 -9.62
CA CYS A 244 -11.27 12.64 -9.03
C CYS A 244 -10.79 12.72 -7.56
N GLU A 245 -11.20 11.75 -6.74
CA GLU A 245 -10.87 11.71 -5.31
C GLU A 245 -9.35 11.66 -5.08
N ASN A 246 -8.66 10.71 -5.73
CA ASN A 246 -7.21 10.59 -5.61
C ASN A 246 -6.49 11.85 -6.10
N SER A 247 -6.92 12.46 -7.21
CA SER A 247 -6.27 13.68 -7.74
C SER A 247 -6.34 14.86 -6.78
N PHE A 248 -7.43 15.01 -6.01
CA PHE A 248 -7.51 16.04 -4.99
C PHE A 248 -6.72 15.67 -3.74
N HIS A 249 -6.93 14.48 -3.20
CA HIS A 249 -6.35 14.09 -1.92
C HIS A 249 -4.82 13.95 -1.98
N TRP A 250 -4.26 13.47 -3.10
CA TRP A 250 -2.81 13.38 -3.26
C TRP A 250 -2.09 14.73 -3.23
N GLN A 251 -2.80 15.84 -3.47
CA GLN A 251 -2.19 17.18 -3.34
C GLN A 251 -2.09 17.64 -1.90
N VAL A 252 -2.95 17.15 -1.00
CA VAL A 252 -3.12 17.69 0.35
C VAL A 252 -2.56 16.78 1.43
N GLY A 253 -2.79 15.47 1.35
CA GLY A 253 -2.44 14.54 2.43
C GLY A 253 -3.13 13.18 2.28
N LEU A 254 -2.71 12.23 3.11
CA LEU A 254 -3.38 10.93 3.22
C LEU A 254 -4.79 11.11 3.79
N MET A 255 -5.75 10.46 3.14
CA MET A 255 -7.12 10.25 3.59
C MET A 255 -7.11 9.48 4.91
N LYS A 256 -7.81 9.98 5.91
CA LYS A 256 -8.01 9.25 7.18
C LYS A 256 -8.87 8.01 6.99
N GLU A 257 -9.87 8.12 6.13
CA GLU A 257 -10.76 7.04 5.73
C GLU A 257 -10.79 6.98 4.20
N PRO A 258 -10.10 6.01 3.59
CA PRO A 258 -10.05 5.93 2.13
C PRO A 258 -11.43 5.78 1.50
N VAL A 259 -11.65 6.53 0.42
CA VAL A 259 -12.91 6.50 -0.33
C VAL A 259 -13.18 5.10 -0.91
N ASP A 260 -14.45 4.73 -0.98
CA ASP A 260 -14.86 3.47 -1.60
C ASP A 260 -16.17 3.66 -2.38
N ALA A 261 -16.06 3.74 -3.71
CA ALA A 261 -17.18 3.86 -4.64
C ALA A 261 -18.30 2.84 -4.35
N ARG A 262 -17.95 1.65 -3.87
CA ARG A 262 -18.89 0.55 -3.60
C ARG A 262 -19.78 0.79 -2.38
N LYS A 263 -19.40 1.72 -1.49
CA LYS A 263 -20.20 2.12 -0.32
C LYS A 263 -21.34 3.06 -0.70
N PHE A 264 -21.28 3.70 -1.87
CA PHE A 264 -22.34 4.59 -2.32
C PHE A 264 -23.49 3.77 -2.91
N GLN A 265 -24.69 3.97 -2.37
CA GLN A 265 -25.90 3.37 -2.90
C GLN A 265 -26.16 3.92 -4.30
N LYS A 266 -26.75 3.11 -5.20
CA LYS A 266 -27.30 3.64 -6.44
C LYS A 266 -28.31 4.74 -6.07
N PRO A 267 -28.11 5.98 -6.55
CA PRO A 267 -28.96 7.11 -6.20
C PRO A 267 -30.41 6.84 -6.65
N VAL A 268 -31.39 7.43 -5.97
CA VAL A 268 -32.81 7.23 -6.29
C VAL A 268 -33.16 7.92 -7.61
N THR A 269 -32.40 8.97 -7.96
CA THR A 269 -32.49 9.70 -9.24
C THR A 269 -31.10 9.95 -9.86
N GLN A 270 -31.02 10.24 -11.16
CA GLN A 270 -29.74 10.62 -11.80
C GLN A 270 -29.14 11.92 -11.25
N ASP A 271 -29.95 12.78 -10.63
CA ASP A 271 -29.50 14.05 -10.06
C ASP A 271 -28.88 13.89 -8.66
N GLU A 272 -29.06 12.73 -8.03
CA GLU A 272 -28.44 12.36 -6.75
C GLU A 272 -27.14 11.54 -6.94
N ALA A 273 -26.74 11.28 -8.19
CA ALA A 273 -25.56 10.46 -8.48
C ALA A 273 -24.26 11.19 -8.17
N ILE A 274 -23.41 10.58 -7.35
CA ILE A 274 -22.02 11.05 -7.13
C ILE A 274 -21.17 10.99 -8.40
N VAL A 275 -21.55 10.14 -9.37
CA VAL A 275 -20.94 10.06 -10.69
C VAL A 275 -22.06 10.10 -11.73
N LYS A 276 -22.10 11.16 -12.54
CA LYS A 276 -23.09 11.37 -13.59
C LYS A 276 -22.41 11.26 -14.96
N PHE A 277 -22.85 10.29 -15.76
CA PHE A 277 -22.47 10.21 -17.17
C PHE A 277 -23.04 11.42 -17.92
N LEU A 278 -22.19 12.11 -18.67
CA LEU A 278 -22.58 13.28 -19.45
C LEU A 278 -22.74 12.93 -20.93
N GLN A 279 -21.69 12.40 -21.55
CA GLN A 279 -21.70 12.01 -22.95
C GLN A 279 -20.59 11.00 -23.28
N ALA A 280 -20.67 10.44 -24.48
CA ALA A 280 -19.60 9.66 -25.08
C ALA A 280 -19.33 10.16 -26.50
N GLU A 281 -18.05 10.37 -26.83
CA GLU A 281 -17.60 10.85 -28.13
C GLU A 281 -16.28 10.18 -28.49
N GLY A 282 -16.18 9.59 -29.69
CA GLY A 282 -14.95 8.98 -30.18
C GLY A 282 -14.34 7.87 -29.29
N GLY A 283 -15.17 7.16 -28.51
CA GLY A 283 -14.73 6.15 -27.53
C GLY A 283 -14.37 6.71 -26.15
N THR A 284 -14.31 8.03 -26.00
CA THR A 284 -14.13 8.72 -24.71
C THR A 284 -15.47 8.89 -24.00
N LYS A 285 -15.54 8.54 -22.72
CA LYS A 285 -16.71 8.77 -21.86
C LYS A 285 -16.43 9.89 -20.86
N TYR A 286 -17.36 10.83 -20.72
CA TYR A 286 -17.24 11.98 -19.83
C TYR A 286 -18.17 11.82 -18.62
N PHE A 287 -17.62 12.03 -17.43
CA PHE A 287 -18.32 11.90 -16.16
C PHE A 287 -18.16 13.15 -15.31
N SER A 288 -19.27 13.71 -14.83
CA SER A 288 -19.26 14.65 -13.72
C SER A 288 -19.18 13.87 -12.42
N VAL A 289 -18.21 14.18 -11.57
CA VAL A 289 -17.98 13.55 -10.28
C VAL A 289 -18.18 14.60 -9.19
N THR A 290 -19.10 14.32 -8.28
CA THR A 290 -19.27 15.06 -7.04
C THR A 290 -18.36 14.42 -5.99
N SER A 291 -17.41 15.19 -5.45
CA SER A 291 -16.48 14.66 -4.45
C SER A 291 -17.18 14.43 -3.11
N MET A 292 -16.64 13.55 -2.26
CA MET A 292 -17.13 13.39 -0.88
C MET A 292 -17.05 14.70 -0.07
N ASP A 293 -16.10 15.58 -0.40
CA ASP A 293 -15.94 16.87 0.26
C ASP A 293 -17.02 17.90 -0.12
N ALA A 294 -17.86 17.58 -1.12
CA ALA A 294 -18.88 18.49 -1.63
C ALA A 294 -19.95 18.87 -0.58
N GLY A 295 -20.01 18.15 0.54
CA GLY A 295 -20.97 18.42 1.63
C GLY A 295 -20.79 19.78 2.31
N TYR A 296 -19.61 20.41 2.24
CA TYR A 296 -19.31 21.68 2.91
C TYR A 296 -18.79 22.79 2.00
N SER A 297 -18.39 22.47 0.76
CA SER A 297 -17.84 23.40 -0.22
C SER A 297 -18.04 22.85 -1.63
N GLU A 298 -17.86 23.66 -2.67
CA GLU A 298 -17.86 23.17 -4.05
C GLU A 298 -16.66 22.23 -4.26
N ALA A 299 -16.91 20.93 -4.41
CA ALA A 299 -15.88 19.94 -4.68
C ALA A 299 -16.33 18.93 -5.74
N GLY A 300 -15.64 18.91 -6.88
CA GLY A 300 -15.98 17.99 -7.95
C GLY A 300 -15.08 18.13 -9.17
N CYS A 301 -15.17 17.12 -10.04
CA CYS A 301 -14.39 17.03 -11.27
C CYS A 301 -15.26 16.68 -12.48
N LEU A 302 -14.80 17.05 -13.65
CA LEU A 302 -15.15 16.42 -14.91
C LEU A 302 -14.01 15.48 -15.29
N ILE A 303 -14.30 14.20 -15.46
CA ILE A 303 -13.31 13.16 -15.81
C ILE A 303 -13.67 12.53 -17.15
N ALA A 304 -12.68 12.43 -18.04
CA ALA A 304 -12.76 11.70 -19.29
C ALA A 304 -12.01 10.37 -19.18
N VAL A 305 -12.66 9.28 -19.58
CA VAL A 305 -12.11 7.93 -19.59
C VAL A 305 -12.11 7.40 -21.03
N ASN A 306 -10.94 7.06 -21.56
CA ASN A 306 -10.78 6.43 -22.88
C ASN A 306 -9.77 5.29 -22.81
N GLY A 307 -10.24 4.04 -22.86
CA GLY A 307 -9.39 2.88 -22.61
C GLY A 307 -8.72 3.00 -21.24
N ASP A 308 -7.38 3.04 -21.21
CA ASP A 308 -6.58 3.23 -19.99
C ASP A 308 -6.19 4.70 -19.74
N SER A 309 -6.43 5.59 -20.71
CA SER A 309 -6.14 7.01 -20.58
C SER A 309 -7.21 7.74 -19.78
N LEU A 310 -6.75 8.59 -18.86
CA LEU A 310 -7.58 9.43 -18.02
C LEU A 310 -7.16 10.90 -18.19
N GLN A 311 -8.16 11.76 -18.26
CA GLN A 311 -7.97 13.21 -18.18
C GLN A 311 -9.02 13.79 -17.26
N GLY A 312 -8.73 14.93 -16.65
CA GLY A 312 -9.74 15.60 -15.86
C GLY A 312 -9.42 17.05 -15.54
N CYS A 313 -10.46 17.75 -15.12
CA CYS A 313 -10.39 19.08 -14.57
C CYS A 313 -11.42 19.21 -13.46
N GLY A 314 -11.12 19.98 -12.42
CA GLY A 314 -11.96 20.07 -11.24
C GLY A 314 -11.41 21.01 -10.19
N TYR A 315 -12.23 21.32 -9.20
CA TYR A 315 -11.85 22.14 -8.06
C TYR A 315 -12.40 21.49 -6.80
N ASN A 316 -11.59 21.49 -5.75
CA ASN A 316 -12.02 21.15 -4.41
C ASN A 316 -11.81 22.35 -3.50
N GLY A 317 -12.92 23.05 -3.20
CA GLY A 317 -12.94 24.25 -2.39
C GLY A 317 -12.76 24.02 -0.90
N MET A 318 -12.76 22.77 -0.41
CA MET A 318 -12.42 22.48 0.99
C MET A 318 -10.92 22.70 1.22
N TYR A 319 -10.09 22.35 0.24
CA TYR A 319 -8.63 22.46 0.33
C TYR A 319 -8.01 23.49 -0.63
N ASN A 320 -8.83 24.13 -1.46
CA ASN A 320 -8.40 25.06 -2.50
C ASN A 320 -7.39 24.42 -3.48
N VAL A 321 -7.67 23.19 -3.92
CA VAL A 321 -6.84 22.44 -4.88
C VAL A 321 -7.54 22.29 -6.21
N LEU A 322 -6.74 22.23 -7.28
CA LEU A 322 -7.20 22.17 -8.66
C LEU A 322 -6.77 20.84 -9.29
N LEU A 323 -7.64 20.29 -10.10
CA LEU A 323 -7.29 19.31 -11.13
C LEU A 323 -7.36 20.04 -12.47
N GLY A 324 -6.34 19.92 -13.31
CA GLY A 324 -6.24 20.72 -14.53
C GLY A 324 -6.21 22.22 -14.21
N GLN A 325 -6.97 23.00 -14.98
CA GLN A 325 -7.13 24.44 -14.77
C GLN A 325 -8.32 24.81 -13.85
N GLY A 326 -8.82 23.86 -13.05
CA GLY A 326 -9.98 24.07 -12.17
C GLY A 326 -11.30 23.59 -12.79
N THR A 327 -12.42 24.21 -12.41
CA THR A 327 -13.75 23.86 -12.94
C THR A 327 -13.82 23.98 -14.46
N CYS A 328 -14.55 23.07 -15.10
CA CYS A 328 -14.64 22.98 -16.55
C CYS A 328 -15.97 22.34 -16.98
N THR A 329 -16.30 22.49 -18.26
CA THR A 329 -17.44 21.86 -18.92
C THR A 329 -16.94 20.96 -20.03
N VAL A 330 -17.83 20.17 -20.62
CA VAL A 330 -17.48 19.29 -21.75
C VAL A 330 -16.94 20.11 -22.94
N GLU A 331 -17.52 21.29 -23.19
CA GLU A 331 -17.17 22.16 -24.33
C GLU A 331 -15.76 22.72 -24.24
N ASN A 332 -15.26 23.01 -23.03
CA ASN A 332 -13.92 23.54 -22.82
C ASN A 332 -12.95 22.53 -22.19
N PHE A 333 -13.35 21.27 -22.08
CA PHE A 333 -12.60 20.22 -21.40
C PHE A 333 -11.18 20.10 -21.92
N ALA A 334 -10.98 20.00 -23.24
CA ALA A 334 -9.68 19.80 -23.85
C ALA A 334 -8.66 20.91 -23.53
N ALA A 335 -9.12 22.15 -23.31
CA ALA A 335 -8.24 23.27 -22.99
C ALA A 335 -7.92 23.37 -21.48
N ARG A 336 -8.75 22.75 -20.64
CA ARG A 336 -8.71 22.91 -19.17
C ARG A 336 -8.32 21.64 -18.44
N SER A 337 -8.42 20.48 -19.07
CA SER A 337 -8.09 19.18 -18.47
C SER A 337 -6.60 18.88 -18.58
N TRP A 338 -6.10 18.12 -17.60
CA TRP A 338 -4.77 17.53 -17.64
C TRP A 338 -4.84 16.02 -17.63
N HIS A 339 -3.73 15.39 -18.05
CA HIS A 339 -3.56 13.96 -17.94
C HIS A 339 -3.57 13.52 -16.46
N ILE A 340 -4.20 12.38 -16.20
CA ILE A 340 -4.23 11.75 -14.88
C ILE A 340 -3.57 10.37 -15.02
N GLY A 341 -2.58 10.11 -14.18
CA GLY A 341 -1.91 8.80 -14.16
C GLY A 341 -2.90 7.67 -13.86
N GLN A 342 -2.71 6.52 -14.50
CA GLN A 342 -3.63 5.37 -14.42
C GLN A 342 -3.88 4.91 -12.97
N LEU A 343 -2.86 5.02 -12.10
CA LEU A 343 -2.94 4.69 -10.68
C LEU A 343 -4.08 5.41 -9.95
N ALA A 344 -4.40 6.64 -10.36
CA ALA A 344 -5.47 7.41 -9.74
C ALA A 344 -6.86 6.78 -9.94
N SER A 345 -7.04 5.89 -10.93
CA SER A 345 -8.32 5.19 -11.12
C SER A 345 -8.54 3.98 -10.21
N TYR A 346 -7.57 3.62 -9.37
CA TYR A 346 -7.70 2.50 -8.43
C TYR A 346 -8.22 2.97 -7.08
N ARG A 347 -8.87 2.05 -6.35
CA ARG A 347 -9.33 2.32 -4.99
C ARG A 347 -8.12 2.68 -4.10
N PRO A 348 -8.12 3.84 -3.42
CA PRO A 348 -6.96 4.31 -2.67
C PRO A 348 -6.47 3.32 -1.59
N GLY A 349 -7.41 2.67 -0.88
CA GLY A 349 -7.10 1.68 0.15
C GLY A 349 -6.77 0.27 -0.37
N LEU A 350 -6.60 0.06 -1.68
CA LEU A 350 -6.18 -1.23 -2.24
C LEU A 350 -4.67 -1.43 -2.00
N LYS A 351 -4.28 -2.61 -1.53
CA LYS A 351 -2.86 -2.91 -1.29
C LYS A 351 -2.12 -3.14 -2.61
N LEU A 352 -0.84 -2.77 -2.68
CA LEU A 352 -0.08 -2.94 -3.93
C LEU A 352 0.03 -4.40 -4.37
N GLN A 353 0.23 -5.31 -3.42
CA GLN A 353 0.29 -6.75 -3.67
C GLN A 353 -1.04 -7.33 -4.18
N GLU A 354 -2.16 -6.64 -3.92
CA GLU A 354 -3.48 -7.03 -4.43
C GLU A 354 -3.72 -6.57 -5.88
N LEU A 355 -2.86 -5.69 -6.42
CA LEU A 355 -2.94 -5.21 -7.81
C LEU A 355 -2.42 -6.27 -8.80
N GLY A 356 -1.28 -6.92 -8.52
CA GLY A 356 -0.65 -7.89 -9.44
C GLY A 356 -1.35 -9.22 -9.57
N GLY A 357 -2.25 -9.52 -8.65
CA GLY A 357 -3.15 -10.65 -8.77
C GLY A 357 -4.34 -10.23 -9.62
N ALA A 358 -4.56 -10.89 -10.76
CA ALA A 358 -5.93 -11.28 -11.09
C ALA A 358 -6.48 -11.87 -9.81
N ALA A 359 -7.34 -11.14 -9.10
CA ALA A 359 -7.73 -11.39 -7.72
C ALA A 359 -7.14 -12.71 -7.23
N THR A 360 -5.99 -12.67 -6.57
CA THR A 360 -5.74 -13.68 -5.56
C THR A 360 -6.82 -13.41 -4.52
N GLN A 361 -8.04 -13.82 -4.85
CA GLN A 361 -9.03 -14.34 -3.93
C GLN A 361 -8.17 -15.03 -2.89
N PRO A 362 -8.10 -14.45 -1.68
CA PRO A 362 -7.05 -14.72 -0.71
C PRO A 362 -6.87 -16.20 -0.71
N LYS A 363 -5.75 -16.69 -1.30
CA LYS A 363 -5.54 -18.05 -1.79
C LYS A 363 -6.58 -18.92 -1.11
N GLU A 364 -7.77 -19.08 -1.72
CA GLU A 364 -8.79 -19.86 -1.04
C GLU A 364 -8.05 -21.16 -0.89
N ALA A 365 -7.69 -21.49 0.36
CA ALA A 365 -7.17 -22.79 0.67
C ALA A 365 -8.12 -23.67 -0.11
N SER A 366 -7.59 -24.46 -1.05
CA SER A 366 -8.37 -25.45 -1.78
C SER A 366 -8.94 -26.34 -0.68
N SER A 367 -10.06 -25.89 -0.15
CA SER A 367 -10.74 -26.44 0.98
C SER A 367 -11.63 -27.37 0.24
N GLU A 368 -11.23 -28.64 0.31
CA GLU A 368 -11.96 -29.75 -0.27
C GLU A 368 -13.46 -29.48 -0.16
N PRO A 369 -14.24 -29.78 -1.21
CA PRO A 369 -15.67 -29.49 -1.21
C PRO A 369 -16.29 -30.05 0.07
N ILE A 370 -16.81 -29.15 0.90
CA ILE A 370 -17.52 -29.54 2.11
C ILE A 370 -18.93 -29.84 1.66
N ILE A 371 -19.38 -31.08 1.80
CA ILE A 371 -20.71 -31.51 1.38
C ILE A 371 -21.50 -31.91 2.62
N GLY A 372 -22.50 -31.08 2.98
CA GLY A 372 -23.45 -31.40 4.04
C GLY A 372 -22.91 -31.35 5.47
N ALA A 373 -21.84 -30.59 5.74
CA ALA A 373 -21.31 -30.46 7.10
C ALA A 373 -22.32 -29.75 8.01
N LYS A 374 -22.63 -30.37 9.16
CA LYS A 374 -23.55 -29.80 10.15
C LYS A 374 -22.78 -29.08 11.23
N VAL A 375 -23.08 -27.80 11.44
CA VAL A 375 -22.45 -26.98 12.48
C VAL A 375 -23.50 -26.16 13.24
N PRO A 376 -23.30 -25.88 14.54
CA PRO A 376 -24.09 -24.85 15.21
C PRO A 376 -23.79 -23.48 14.60
N ALA A 377 -24.77 -22.58 14.63
CA ALA A 377 -24.63 -21.20 14.20
C ALA A 377 -25.54 -20.29 15.03
N THR A 378 -25.27 -18.98 14.98
CA THR A 378 -26.21 -17.95 15.41
C THR A 378 -26.78 -17.30 14.15
N CYS A 379 -28.10 -17.33 13.99
CA CYS A 379 -28.82 -16.76 12.87
C CYS A 379 -29.50 -15.46 13.30
N THR A 380 -29.32 -14.41 12.49
CA THR A 380 -29.91 -13.10 12.73
C THR A 380 -30.69 -12.64 11.51
N VAL A 381 -31.92 -12.15 11.73
CA VAL A 381 -32.69 -11.40 10.73
C VAL A 381 -32.76 -9.94 11.15
N PHE A 382 -32.38 -9.06 10.24
CA PHE A 382 -32.60 -7.62 10.35
C PHE A 382 -33.75 -7.20 9.44
N SER A 383 -34.68 -6.40 9.97
CA SER A 383 -35.62 -5.63 9.16
C SER A 383 -34.98 -4.31 8.71
N LYS A 384 -35.72 -3.50 7.95
CA LYS A 384 -35.30 -2.13 7.63
C LYS A 384 -35.13 -1.23 8.86
N GLN A 385 -35.77 -1.56 9.99
CA GLN A 385 -35.71 -0.76 11.24
C GLN A 385 -34.69 -1.28 12.26
N GLY A 386 -33.95 -2.36 11.95
CA GLY A 386 -32.93 -2.93 12.84
C GLY A 386 -33.08 -4.43 13.06
N VAL A 387 -32.50 -4.94 14.14
CA VAL A 387 -32.54 -6.36 14.49
C VAL A 387 -33.98 -6.79 14.73
N LYS A 388 -34.43 -7.81 14.00
CA LYS A 388 -35.77 -8.40 14.15
C LYS A 388 -35.71 -9.66 15.01
N GLU A 389 -34.69 -10.50 14.83
CA GLU A 389 -34.59 -11.82 15.47
C GLU A 389 -33.12 -12.26 15.52
N VAL A 390 -32.69 -12.85 16.64
CA VAL A 390 -31.36 -13.46 16.84
C VAL A 390 -31.58 -14.77 17.60
N GLU A 391 -31.28 -15.90 16.99
CA GLU A 391 -31.51 -17.22 17.58
C GLU A 391 -30.37 -18.18 17.23
N PRO A 392 -30.05 -19.17 18.09
CA PRO A 392 -29.21 -20.29 17.68
C PRO A 392 -29.93 -21.10 16.59
N CYS A 393 -29.19 -21.53 15.57
CA CYS A 393 -29.70 -22.32 14.46
C CYS A 393 -28.73 -23.44 14.10
N ALA A 394 -29.24 -24.51 13.51
CA ALA A 394 -28.41 -25.58 12.97
C ALA A 394 -28.13 -25.30 11.49
N ALA A 395 -26.86 -25.17 11.11
CA ALA A 395 -26.45 -24.94 9.73
C ALA A 395 -25.97 -26.24 9.08
N THR A 396 -26.38 -26.49 7.84
CA THR A 396 -25.83 -27.51 6.96
C THR A 396 -25.13 -26.81 5.80
N LEU A 397 -23.81 -26.97 5.73
CA LEU A 397 -22.93 -26.26 4.81
C LEU A 397 -22.56 -27.19 3.64
N THR A 398 -22.85 -26.73 2.43
CA THR A 398 -22.28 -27.25 1.19
C THR A 398 -21.50 -26.12 0.54
N MET A 399 -20.17 -26.17 0.57
CA MET A 399 -19.34 -25.06 0.10
C MET A 399 -18.13 -25.56 -0.70
N ASN A 400 -17.64 -24.70 -1.58
CA ASN A 400 -16.54 -24.98 -2.52
C ASN A 400 -16.88 -26.07 -3.54
N VAL A 401 -18.17 -26.26 -3.83
CA VAL A 401 -18.63 -27.14 -4.91
C VAL A 401 -18.58 -26.35 -6.21
N VAL A 402 -17.98 -26.93 -7.25
CA VAL A 402 -17.92 -26.35 -8.59
C VAL A 402 -18.73 -27.21 -9.55
N VAL A 403 -19.71 -26.61 -10.23
CA VAL A 403 -20.54 -27.23 -11.26
C VAL A 403 -20.44 -26.36 -12.51
N ASP A 404 -20.09 -26.93 -13.66
CA ASP A 404 -19.94 -26.20 -14.94
C ASP A 404 -19.04 -24.94 -14.84
N ASP A 405 -17.87 -25.08 -14.20
CA ASP A 405 -16.91 -23.99 -13.89
C ASP A 405 -17.48 -22.82 -13.06
N ARG A 406 -18.61 -23.04 -12.37
CA ARG A 406 -19.21 -22.07 -11.45
C ARG A 406 -19.24 -22.60 -10.03
N ARG A 407 -18.89 -21.74 -9.07
CA ARG A 407 -19.03 -22.06 -7.65
C ARG A 407 -20.50 -22.10 -7.27
N THR A 408 -20.91 -23.20 -6.66
CA THR A 408 -22.29 -23.47 -6.25
C THR A 408 -22.33 -23.81 -4.76
N ASP A 409 -22.40 -22.78 -3.91
CA ASP A 409 -22.50 -22.98 -2.45
C ASP A 409 -23.97 -23.03 -2.02
N ARG A 410 -24.27 -23.83 -1.00
CA ARG A 410 -25.60 -23.93 -0.39
C ARG A 410 -25.48 -24.07 1.12
N TYR A 411 -26.11 -23.14 1.83
CA TYR A 411 -26.17 -23.08 3.29
C TYR A 411 -27.63 -23.21 3.72
N GLU A 412 -27.95 -24.28 4.45
CA GLU A 412 -29.29 -24.51 4.97
C GLU A 412 -29.31 -24.32 6.49
N PHE A 413 -30.08 -23.35 6.96
CA PHE A 413 -30.23 -23.02 8.37
C PHE A 413 -31.60 -23.47 8.86
N ILE A 414 -31.62 -24.32 9.89
CA ILE A 414 -32.83 -24.78 10.57
C ILE A 414 -32.95 -24.00 11.88
N TRP A 415 -34.02 -23.22 12.00
CA TRP A 415 -34.35 -22.42 13.18
C TRP A 415 -34.92 -23.30 14.31
N PRO A 416 -34.94 -22.84 15.57
CA PRO A 416 -35.56 -23.58 16.69
C PRO A 416 -37.05 -23.89 16.45
N THR A 417 -37.72 -23.03 15.67
CA THR A 417 -39.12 -23.19 15.25
C THR A 417 -39.32 -24.29 14.21
N GLY A 418 -38.24 -24.86 13.66
CA GLY A 418 -38.28 -25.83 12.56
C GLY A 418 -38.36 -25.19 11.17
N ASN A 419 -38.51 -23.86 11.08
CA ASN A 419 -38.43 -23.13 9.82
C ASN A 419 -37.03 -23.23 9.20
N LYS A 420 -36.95 -23.01 7.89
CA LYS A 420 -35.69 -23.07 7.15
C LYS A 420 -35.38 -21.74 6.45
N THR A 421 -34.13 -21.33 6.55
CA THR A 421 -33.54 -20.33 5.66
C THR A 421 -32.46 -20.99 4.83
N ILE A 422 -32.55 -20.86 3.51
CA ILE A 422 -31.56 -21.38 2.57
C ILE A 422 -30.88 -20.19 1.92
N LEU A 423 -29.58 -20.08 2.10
CA LEU A 423 -28.74 -19.20 1.30
C LEU A 423 -28.05 -20.04 0.24
N ALA A 424 -28.16 -19.66 -1.02
CA ALA A 424 -27.47 -20.35 -2.11
C ALA A 424 -26.70 -19.35 -2.97
N ARG A 425 -25.56 -19.79 -3.50
CA ARG A 425 -24.72 -19.11 -4.47
C ARG A 425 -24.68 -19.93 -5.75
N ASP A 426 -24.82 -19.28 -6.89
CA ASP A 426 -24.56 -19.84 -8.22
C ASP A 426 -23.74 -18.83 -9.03
N GLY A 427 -22.44 -19.08 -9.14
CA GLY A 427 -21.50 -18.09 -9.67
C GLY A 427 -21.50 -16.83 -8.80
N ASP A 428 -21.92 -15.69 -9.37
CA ASP A 428 -22.02 -14.41 -8.67
C ASP A 428 -23.43 -14.12 -8.11
N PHE A 429 -24.39 -15.00 -8.38
CA PHE A 429 -25.78 -14.82 -7.95
C PHE A 429 -26.02 -15.44 -6.57
N PHE A 430 -26.53 -14.63 -5.64
CA PHE A 430 -26.98 -15.11 -4.34
C PHE A 430 -28.50 -15.16 -4.29
N THR A 431 -29.03 -16.14 -3.55
CA THR A 431 -30.46 -16.21 -3.23
C THR A 431 -30.69 -16.53 -1.76
N ILE A 432 -31.75 -15.96 -1.18
CA ILE A 432 -32.31 -16.37 0.10
C ILE A 432 -33.68 -17.00 -0.18
N ASN A 433 -33.85 -18.26 0.19
CA ASN A 433 -35.07 -19.05 -0.05
C ASN A 433 -35.50 -19.01 -1.53
N GLY A 434 -34.54 -19.09 -2.45
CA GLY A 434 -34.77 -19.06 -3.90
C GLY A 434 -35.08 -17.67 -4.46
N LYS A 435 -35.07 -16.61 -3.64
CA LYS A 435 -35.27 -15.23 -4.08
C LYS A 435 -33.94 -14.50 -4.20
N PRO A 436 -33.74 -13.67 -5.24
CA PRO A 436 -32.50 -12.93 -5.42
C PRO A 436 -32.09 -12.16 -4.16
N SER A 437 -30.83 -12.29 -3.78
CA SER A 437 -30.26 -11.56 -2.65
C SER A 437 -28.92 -10.94 -3.02
N ILE A 438 -28.55 -9.91 -2.27
CA ILE A 438 -27.30 -9.19 -2.45
C ILE A 438 -26.41 -9.51 -1.25
N PRO A 439 -25.17 -9.99 -1.44
CA PRO A 439 -24.26 -10.19 -0.33
C PRO A 439 -24.02 -8.86 0.39
N TYR A 440 -23.93 -8.92 1.71
CA TYR A 440 -23.85 -7.74 2.58
C TYR A 440 -22.76 -7.98 3.62
N THR A 441 -22.00 -6.94 3.97
CA THR A 441 -20.97 -7.02 5.01
C THR A 441 -21.51 -6.42 6.30
N GLU A 442 -21.46 -7.18 7.38
CA GLU A 442 -21.82 -6.75 8.73
C GLU A 442 -20.78 -7.29 9.70
N ASP A 443 -20.22 -6.41 10.52
CA ASP A 443 -19.16 -6.79 11.45
C ASP A 443 -19.67 -7.84 12.46
N GLY A 444 -18.86 -8.87 12.70
CA GLY A 444 -19.17 -9.94 13.65
C GLY A 444 -20.01 -11.10 13.08
N TYR A 445 -20.36 -11.09 11.80
CA TYR A 445 -21.03 -12.21 11.12
C TYR A 445 -20.11 -12.88 10.09
N THR A 446 -20.31 -14.19 9.89
CA THR A 446 -19.59 -14.96 8.87
C THR A 446 -20.01 -14.52 7.47
N LEU A 447 -21.30 -14.34 7.25
CA LEU A 447 -21.85 -13.80 6.01
C LEU A 447 -23.24 -13.21 6.24
N CYS A 448 -23.55 -12.13 5.53
CA CYS A 448 -24.91 -11.61 5.40
C CYS A 448 -25.38 -11.54 3.95
N ALA A 449 -26.68 -11.63 3.75
CA ALA A 449 -27.31 -11.35 2.48
C ALA A 449 -28.63 -10.60 2.68
N LEU A 450 -28.89 -9.62 1.81
CA LEU A 450 -30.11 -8.82 1.78
C LEU A 450 -31.08 -9.42 0.78
N ASN A 451 -32.25 -9.87 1.24
CA ASN A 451 -33.31 -10.37 0.37
C ASN A 451 -33.91 -9.22 -0.44
N SER A 452 -33.88 -9.31 -1.78
CA SER A 452 -34.25 -8.19 -2.65
C SER A 452 -35.75 -7.86 -2.63
N GLU A 453 -36.61 -8.86 -2.36
CA GLU A 453 -38.07 -8.67 -2.31
C GLU A 453 -38.51 -8.08 -0.96
N THR A 454 -38.14 -8.75 0.13
CA THR A 454 -38.59 -8.37 1.49
C THR A 454 -37.75 -7.24 2.10
N ARG A 455 -36.55 -7.01 1.57
CA ARG A 455 -35.54 -6.10 2.12
C ARG A 455 -35.09 -6.45 3.53
N ASN A 456 -35.40 -7.65 4.01
CA ASN A 456 -34.84 -8.18 5.23
C ASN A 456 -33.43 -8.71 4.94
N ARG A 457 -32.51 -8.47 5.85
CA ARG A 457 -31.15 -9.01 5.78
C ARG A 457 -31.05 -10.22 6.70
N PHE A 458 -30.57 -11.32 6.15
CA PHE A 458 -30.25 -12.52 6.92
C PHE A 458 -28.74 -12.59 7.08
N CYS A 459 -28.28 -12.80 8.31
CA CYS A 459 -26.88 -12.95 8.67
C CYS A 459 -26.71 -14.22 9.49
N PHE A 460 -25.56 -14.86 9.39
CA PHE A 460 -25.21 -15.94 10.31
C PHE A 460 -23.76 -15.84 10.77
N LYS A 461 -23.50 -16.40 11.94
CA LYS A 461 -22.18 -16.57 12.53
C LYS A 461 -22.02 -18.04 12.91
N LEU A 462 -20.97 -18.69 12.43
CA LEU A 462 -20.60 -20.05 12.82
C LEU A 462 -19.92 -20.10 14.18
#